data_AF-A0A7S1H7K8-F1
#
_entry.id   AF-A0A7S1H7K8-F1
#
_cell.length_a   1.000
_cell.length_b   1.000
_cell.length_c   1.000
_cell.angle_alpha   90.00
_cell.angle_beta   90.00
_cell.angle_gamma   90.00
#
_symmetry.space_group_name_H-M   'P 1'
#
loop_
_entity.id
_entity.type
_entity.pdbx_description
1 polymer ?
#
loop_
_entity_poly.entity_id
_entity_poly.type
_entity_poly.pdbx_seq_one_letter_code
_entity_poly.pdbx_strand_id
1 'polypeptide(L)'
;KSVFTRAYPLILLATTAQATRPPPLFATPPSLPSASSFVIASRRHTARLRPGAYAAFATAAGPDASVKDNLDAVNTAISNVCSQLGKPTPRLVAVSKVQPNEKIEAAYAAGHRHFGENYVQELVGKAPELPGDIKW
;
A
#
# COMPACT_ATOMS: atom_id res chain seq x y z
N LYS A 1 -44.02 -8.13 36.79
CA LYS A 1 -44.51 -8.97 35.67
C LYS A 1 -43.88 -8.37 34.40
N SER A 2 -42.61 -8.62 34.09
CA SER A 2 -42.06 -9.81 33.39
C SER A 2 -42.93 -10.26 32.22
N VAL A 3 -42.43 -10.58 31.03
CA VAL A 3 -41.06 -10.66 30.47
C VAL A 3 -41.24 -10.78 28.95
N PHE A 4 -40.26 -10.23 28.24
CA PHE A 4 -39.88 -10.42 26.84
C PHE A 4 -40.24 -11.80 26.25
N THR A 5 -40.94 -11.84 25.12
CA THR A 5 -41.37 -13.08 24.45
C THR A 5 -40.60 -13.30 23.15
N ARG A 6 -39.77 -14.35 23.13
CA ARG A 6 -39.34 -15.25 22.01
C ARG A 6 -37.89 -15.69 22.32
N ALA A 7 -37.67 -16.84 22.95
CA ALA A 7 -37.82 -18.20 22.41
C ALA A 7 -36.91 -18.46 21.20
N TYR A 8 -35.63 -18.69 21.46
CA TYR A 8 -34.73 -19.46 20.60
C TYR A 8 -34.63 -20.88 21.17
N PRO A 9 -34.91 -21.94 20.39
CA PRO A 9 -34.65 -23.30 20.86
C PRO A 9 -33.17 -23.68 20.65
N LEU A 10 -32.57 -24.13 21.75
CA LEU A 10 -31.54 -25.18 21.85
C LEU A 10 -32.00 -26.43 21.03
N ILE A 11 -31.22 -27.40 20.53
CA ILE A 11 -30.00 -28.07 21.00
C ILE A 11 -29.53 -29.05 19.89
N LEU A 12 -28.20 -29.16 19.72
CA LEU A 12 -27.36 -30.36 19.59
C LEU A 12 -27.65 -31.54 18.59
N LEU A 13 -26.59 -31.85 17.83
CA LEU A 13 -25.83 -33.12 17.75
C LEU A 13 -25.84 -33.99 16.49
N ALA A 14 -24.58 -34.28 16.10
CA ALA A 14 -24.02 -35.52 15.56
C ALA A 14 -24.20 -35.84 14.07
N THR A 15 -23.08 -35.92 13.34
CA THR A 15 -22.58 -37.20 12.80
C THR A 15 -21.24 -37.03 12.10
N THR A 16 -20.34 -37.95 12.41
CA THR A 16 -19.02 -38.15 11.80
C THR A 16 -19.21 -38.78 10.41
N ALA A 17 -18.53 -38.30 9.38
CA ALA A 17 -18.31 -39.12 8.18
C ALA A 17 -17.03 -38.69 7.46
N GLN A 18 -15.99 -39.46 7.72
CA GLN A 18 -14.74 -39.49 6.97
C GLN A 18 -15.02 -40.14 5.61
N ALA A 19 -14.79 -39.40 4.52
CA ALA A 19 -14.84 -39.95 3.17
C ALA A 19 -13.60 -39.51 2.39
N THR A 20 -12.60 -40.38 2.46
CA THR A 20 -11.43 -40.40 1.58
C THR A 20 -11.88 -40.51 0.11
N ARG A 21 -11.56 -39.51 -0.72
CA ARG A 21 -11.56 -39.65 -2.18
C ARG A 21 -10.11 -39.57 -2.68
N PRO A 22 -9.65 -40.50 -3.51
CA PRO A 22 -8.28 -40.49 -4.01
C PRO A 22 -8.08 -39.41 -5.09
N PRO A 23 -6.88 -38.79 -5.19
CA PRO A 23 -6.53 -37.88 -6.27
C PRO A 23 -6.29 -38.63 -7.60
N PRO A 24 -6.51 -37.99 -8.76
CA PRO A 24 -6.36 -38.63 -10.06
C PRO A 24 -4.89 -38.90 -10.44
N LEU A 25 -4.76 -39.93 -11.28
CA LEU A 25 -3.56 -40.58 -11.77
C LEU A 25 -2.55 -39.62 -12.40
N PHE A 26 -1.27 -39.83 -12.09
CA PHE A 26 -0.12 -39.23 -12.74
C PHE A 26 -0.20 -39.43 -14.26
N ALA A 27 -0.45 -38.34 -14.99
CA ALA A 27 -0.16 -38.27 -16.42
C ALA A 27 1.34 -37.96 -16.58
N THR A 28 2.06 -38.86 -17.23
CA THR A 28 3.44 -38.65 -17.68
C THR A 28 3.47 -37.59 -18.79
N PRO A 29 4.42 -36.64 -18.79
CA PRO A 29 4.59 -35.73 -19.92
C PRO A 29 5.32 -36.43 -21.09
N PRO A 30 4.92 -36.17 -22.36
CA PRO A 30 5.68 -36.65 -23.51
C PRO A 30 7.00 -35.88 -23.67
N SER A 31 8.00 -36.60 -24.17
CA SER A 31 9.33 -36.12 -24.54
C SER A 31 9.31 -34.88 -25.44
N LEU A 32 10.10 -33.86 -25.07
CA LEU A 32 10.34 -32.63 -25.83
C LEU A 32 11.01 -32.91 -27.19
N PRO A 33 10.57 -32.31 -28.31
CA PRO A 33 11.43 -32.07 -29.46
C PRO A 33 12.22 -30.75 -29.33
N SER A 34 13.38 -30.79 -29.97
CA SER A 34 14.44 -29.80 -30.07
C SER A 34 14.03 -28.45 -30.66
N ALA A 35 14.66 -27.40 -30.11
CA ALA A 35 14.99 -26.09 -30.69
C ALA A 35 13.91 -25.30 -31.45
N SER A 36 13.51 -24.15 -30.91
CA SER A 36 13.85 -22.82 -31.47
C SER A 36 13.09 -21.70 -30.75
N SER A 37 13.87 -20.75 -30.22
CA SER A 37 13.60 -19.33 -30.00
C SER A 37 12.14 -18.88 -30.00
N PHE A 38 11.62 -18.47 -28.82
CA PHE A 38 10.95 -17.17 -28.60
C PHE A 38 10.54 -17.08 -27.12
N VAL A 39 11.42 -16.49 -26.31
CA VAL A 39 11.07 -16.09 -24.94
C VAL A 39 10.44 -14.69 -25.03
N ILE A 40 9.13 -14.61 -24.85
CA ILE A 40 8.49 -13.34 -24.48
C ILE A 40 8.90 -13.06 -23.04
N ALA A 41 10.06 -12.41 -22.88
CA ALA A 41 10.47 -11.83 -21.62
C ALA A 41 9.59 -10.61 -21.38
N SER A 42 8.52 -10.79 -20.61
CA SER A 42 7.79 -9.68 -19.99
C SER A 42 8.79 -8.88 -19.17
N ARG A 43 9.33 -7.79 -19.74
CA ARG A 43 10.08 -6.76 -19.03
C ARG A 43 9.16 -6.15 -17.99
N ARG A 44 9.04 -6.80 -16.83
CA ARG A 44 8.68 -6.10 -15.60
C ARG A 44 9.84 -5.14 -15.37
N HIS A 45 9.63 -3.88 -15.75
CA HIS A 45 10.56 -2.79 -15.50
C HIS A 45 10.52 -2.42 -14.01
N THR A 46 10.72 -3.39 -13.13
CA THR A 46 11.18 -3.11 -11.77
C THR A 46 12.70 -3.07 -11.88
N ALA A 47 13.22 -1.90 -12.24
CA ALA A 47 14.63 -1.62 -12.01
C ALA A 47 14.89 -1.96 -10.54
N ARG A 48 15.56 -3.09 -10.27
CA ARG A 48 16.01 -3.44 -8.92
C ARG A 48 17.03 -2.39 -8.56
N LEU A 49 16.58 -1.36 -7.84
CA LEU A 49 17.45 -0.40 -7.19
C LEU A 49 18.45 -1.20 -6.35
N ARG A 50 19.75 -0.93 -6.52
CA ARG A 50 20.81 -1.62 -5.77
C ARG A 50 20.51 -1.49 -4.26
N PRO A 51 20.65 -2.56 -3.47
CA PRO A 51 20.62 -2.44 -2.01
C PRO A 51 21.66 -1.40 -1.60
N GLY A 52 21.21 -0.28 -1.04
CA GLY A 52 22.06 0.90 -0.75
C GLY A 52 21.64 2.19 -1.46
N ALA A 53 20.96 2.12 -2.62
CA ALA A 53 20.42 3.32 -3.28
C ALA A 53 19.32 3.99 -2.45
N TYR A 54 18.53 3.22 -1.72
CA TYR A 54 17.49 3.75 -0.83
C TYR A 54 18.04 4.55 0.36
N ALA A 55 19.26 4.26 0.82
CA ALA A 55 19.88 4.96 1.95
C ALA A 55 20.38 6.36 1.57
N ALA A 56 20.79 6.56 0.30
CA ALA A 56 21.32 7.83 -0.18
C ALA A 56 20.26 8.94 -0.33
N PHE A 57 18.97 8.58 -0.39
CA PHE A 57 17.87 9.56 -0.45
C PHE A 57 17.31 9.91 0.94
N ALA A 58 17.76 9.21 2.00
CA ALA A 58 17.30 9.40 3.37
C ALA A 58 18.12 10.47 4.09
N THR A 59 18.13 11.70 3.56
CA THR A 59 18.70 12.87 4.25
C THR A 59 17.74 14.05 4.27
N ALA A 60 16.43 13.78 4.27
CA ALA A 60 15.49 14.70 4.92
C ALA A 60 15.59 14.45 6.43
N ALA A 61 15.41 15.50 7.23
CA ALA A 61 15.66 15.53 8.65
C ALA A 61 15.22 14.25 9.40
N GLY A 62 15.97 13.85 10.43
CA GLY A 62 15.82 12.54 11.10
C GLY A 62 14.38 12.19 11.52
N PRO A 63 14.11 10.95 11.96
CA PRO A 63 12.75 10.48 12.26
C PRO A 63 11.99 11.33 13.29
N ASP A 64 12.71 12.11 14.10
CA ASP A 64 12.17 12.99 15.14
C ASP A 64 11.94 14.45 14.66
N ALA A 65 12.35 14.79 13.44
CA ALA A 65 12.15 16.11 12.87
C ALA A 65 10.67 16.36 12.54
N SER A 66 10.26 17.61 12.58
CA SER A 66 8.86 17.96 12.32
C SER A 66 8.47 17.57 10.89
N VAL A 67 7.20 17.19 10.69
CA VAL A 67 6.66 16.85 9.36
C VAL A 67 6.88 18.01 8.37
N LYS A 68 6.82 19.25 8.86
CA LYS A 68 7.08 20.45 8.08
C LYS A 68 8.52 20.51 7.58
N ASP A 69 9.51 20.32 8.45
CA ASP A 69 10.93 20.38 8.06
C ASP A 69 11.25 19.32 7.00
N ASN A 70 10.65 18.13 7.16
CA ASN A 70 10.78 17.05 6.19
C ASN A 70 10.17 17.40 4.82
N LEU A 71 8.98 18.02 4.80
CA LEU A 71 8.37 18.50 3.56
C LEU A 71 9.20 19.59 2.89
N ASP A 72 9.70 20.55 3.67
CA ASP A 72 10.52 21.66 3.17
C ASP A 72 11.86 21.16 2.59
N ALA A 73 12.49 20.17 3.24
CA ALA A 73 13.69 19.50 2.74
C ALA A 73 13.43 18.74 1.43
N VAL A 74 12.34 17.98 1.34
CA VAL A 74 11.97 17.23 0.13
C VAL A 74 11.66 18.18 -1.03
N ASN A 75 10.89 19.25 -0.79
CA ASN A 75 10.58 20.26 -1.82
C ASN A 75 11.85 20.95 -2.34
N THR A 76 12.78 21.28 -1.44
CA THR A 76 14.08 21.86 -1.80
C THR A 76 14.90 20.90 -2.68
N ALA A 77 14.97 19.63 -2.29
CA ALA A 77 15.66 18.60 -3.06
C ALA A 77 15.06 18.41 -4.46
N ILE A 78 13.73 18.37 -4.56
CA ILE A 78 13.02 18.27 -5.84
C ILE A 78 13.34 19.48 -6.72
N SER A 79 13.26 20.70 -6.19
CA SER A 79 13.56 21.93 -6.93
C SER A 79 15.00 21.93 -7.47
N ASN A 80 15.97 21.54 -6.64
CA ASN A 80 17.37 21.45 -7.03
C ASN A 80 17.61 20.44 -8.17
N VAL A 81 16.99 19.26 -8.10
CA VAL A 81 17.12 18.25 -9.15
C VAL A 81 16.40 18.69 -10.43
N CYS A 82 15.18 19.24 -10.31
CA CYS A 82 14.40 19.69 -11.46
C CYS A 82 15.10 20.83 -12.22
N SER A 83 15.68 21.80 -11.50
CA SER A 83 16.47 22.88 -12.09
C SER A 83 17.73 22.38 -12.80
N GLN A 84 18.45 21.43 -12.21
CA GLN A 84 19.63 20.82 -12.86
C GLN A 84 19.26 20.04 -14.13
N LEU A 85 18.10 19.39 -14.15
CA LEU A 85 17.64 18.60 -15.30
C LEU A 85 16.82 19.41 -16.32
N GLY A 86 16.52 20.68 -16.05
CA GLY A 86 15.63 21.51 -16.87
C GLY A 86 14.22 20.94 -17.00
N LYS A 87 13.75 20.19 -15.99
CA LYS A 87 12.43 19.54 -15.98
C LYS A 87 11.45 20.29 -15.09
N PRO A 88 10.14 20.25 -15.41
CA PRO A 88 9.14 20.83 -14.54
C PRO A 88 9.11 20.12 -13.18
N THR A 89 8.75 20.87 -12.13
CA THR A 89 8.59 20.33 -10.78
C THR A 89 7.45 19.31 -10.75
N PRO A 90 7.70 18.05 -10.36
CA PRO A 90 6.66 17.04 -10.23
C PRO A 90 5.75 17.37 -9.05
N ARG A 91 4.53 16.82 -9.08
CA ARG A 91 3.63 16.86 -7.92
C ARG A 91 4.12 15.89 -6.86
N LEU A 92 4.36 16.40 -5.66
CA LEU A 92 4.62 15.58 -4.47
C LEU A 92 3.29 15.03 -3.95
N VAL A 93 3.21 13.71 -3.78
CA VAL A 93 2.07 13.01 -3.15
C VAL A 93 2.58 12.31 -1.90
N ALA A 94 2.04 12.66 -0.74
CA ALA A 94 2.45 12.10 0.53
C ALA A 94 1.67 10.81 0.79
N VAL A 95 2.37 9.71 1.03
CA VAL A 95 1.71 8.41 1.30
C VAL A 95 1.27 8.36 2.76
N SER A 96 -0.04 8.29 3.00
CA SER A 96 -0.66 8.34 4.35
C SER A 96 -0.92 6.98 4.98
N LYS A 97 -0.63 5.88 4.28
CA LYS A 97 -0.89 4.52 4.76
C LYS A 97 -0.25 4.28 6.13
N VAL A 98 -1.00 3.72 7.07
CA VAL A 98 -0.51 3.37 8.41
C VAL A 98 -0.03 4.59 9.23
N GLN A 99 -0.21 5.83 8.75
CA GLN A 99 0.09 7.03 9.53
C GLN A 99 -1.16 7.45 10.32
N PRO A 100 -0.98 7.92 11.57
CA PRO A 100 -2.07 8.42 12.38
C PRO A 100 -2.48 9.83 11.92
N ASN A 101 -3.68 10.26 12.32
CA ASN A 101 -4.31 11.47 11.78
C ASN A 101 -3.51 12.73 12.13
N GLU A 102 -2.88 12.78 13.29
CA GLU A 102 -2.07 13.91 13.77
C GLU A 102 -0.91 14.22 12.82
N LYS A 103 -0.30 13.18 12.19
CA LYS A 103 0.76 13.39 11.19
C LYS A 103 0.22 13.93 9.88
N ILE A 104 -0.99 13.52 9.49
CA ILE A 104 -1.66 14.00 8.28
C ILE A 104 -2.06 15.47 8.49
N GLU A 105 -2.58 15.80 9.67
CA GLU A 105 -2.87 17.18 10.08
C GLU A 105 -1.62 18.05 10.12
N ALA A 106 -0.49 17.54 10.64
CA ALA A 106 0.78 18.27 10.63
C ALA A 106 1.26 18.56 9.20
N ALA A 107 1.13 17.59 8.28
CA ALA A 107 1.42 17.82 6.86
C ALA A 107 0.44 18.82 6.22
N TYR A 108 -0.85 18.74 6.58
CA TYR A 108 -1.87 19.68 6.11
C TYR A 108 -1.61 21.11 6.60
N ALA A 109 -1.24 21.28 7.86
CA ALA A 109 -0.85 22.55 8.47
C ALA A 109 0.41 23.13 7.82
N ALA A 110 1.32 22.28 7.35
CA ALA A 110 2.47 22.69 6.54
C ALA A 110 2.10 23.14 5.11
N GLY A 111 0.82 23.08 4.72
CA GLY A 111 0.32 23.48 3.41
C GLY A 111 0.20 22.35 2.40
N HIS A 112 0.50 21.10 2.80
CA HIS A 112 0.36 19.95 1.91
C HIS A 112 -1.12 19.58 1.72
N ARG A 113 -1.48 19.16 0.51
CA ARG A 113 -2.89 18.84 0.16
C ARG A 113 -3.07 17.51 -0.57
N HIS A 114 -2.00 16.96 -1.13
CA HIS A 114 -2.06 15.76 -1.99
C HIS A 114 -1.60 14.53 -1.24
N PHE A 115 -2.54 13.68 -0.82
CA PHE A 115 -2.23 12.46 -0.07
C PHE A 115 -2.56 11.23 -0.91
N GLY A 116 -1.85 10.12 -0.65
CA GLY A 116 -2.08 8.85 -1.31
C GLY A 116 -2.38 7.78 -0.27
N GLU A 117 -3.59 7.22 -0.32
CA GLU A 117 -4.03 6.12 0.53
C GLU A 117 -4.29 4.86 -0.30
N ASN A 118 -3.85 3.70 0.20
CA ASN A 118 -4.02 2.43 -0.52
C ASN A 118 -5.21 1.62 -0.01
N TYR A 119 -5.66 1.88 1.22
CA TYR A 119 -6.76 1.15 1.86
C TYR A 119 -8.00 2.01 1.97
N VAL A 120 -9.06 1.64 1.25
CA VAL A 120 -10.35 2.37 1.27
C VAL A 120 -10.94 2.43 2.68
N GLN A 121 -10.78 1.39 3.50
CA GLN A 121 -11.28 1.41 4.88
C GLN A 121 -10.59 2.47 5.75
N GLU A 122 -9.28 2.68 5.57
CA GLU A 122 -8.56 3.76 6.26
C GLU A 122 -9.04 5.13 5.78
N LEU A 123 -9.21 5.31 4.47
CA LEU A 123 -9.68 6.58 3.91
C LEU A 123 -11.08 6.95 4.42
N VAL A 124 -12.02 6.00 4.46
CA VAL A 124 -13.38 6.26 4.96
C VAL A 124 -13.39 6.67 6.43
N GLY A 125 -12.46 6.15 7.23
CA GLY A 125 -12.29 6.58 8.63
C GLY A 125 -11.63 7.96 8.76
N LYS A 126 -10.61 8.25 7.94
CA LYS A 126 -9.80 9.48 8.01
C LYS A 126 -10.46 10.70 7.37
N ALA A 127 -11.11 10.52 6.22
CA ALA A 127 -11.71 11.58 5.42
C ALA A 127 -12.70 12.49 6.19
N PRO A 128 -13.60 11.98 7.06
CA PRO A 128 -14.53 12.84 7.80
C PRO A 128 -13.88 13.62 8.95
N GLU A 129 -12.77 13.12 9.51
CA GLU A 129 -12.06 13.77 10.61
C GLU A 129 -11.12 14.89 10.10
N LEU A 130 -10.73 14.83 8.83
CA LEU A 130 -9.80 15.75 8.22
C LEU A 130 -10.50 16.83 7.38
N PRO A 131 -9.82 17.95 7.08
CA PRO A 131 -10.37 19.00 6.23
C PRO A 131 -10.73 18.50 4.83
N GLY A 132 -11.94 18.83 4.36
CA GLY A 132 -12.46 18.39 3.06
C GLY A 132 -11.76 18.95 1.81
N ASP A 133 -10.76 19.83 1.97
CA ASP A 133 -9.91 20.33 0.88
C ASP A 133 -8.73 19.38 0.55
N ILE A 134 -8.62 18.26 1.28
CA ILE A 134 -7.61 17.24 1.00
C ILE A 134 -7.95 16.50 -0.30
N LYS A 135 -6.92 16.33 -1.13
CA LYS A 135 -6.97 15.58 -2.39
C LYS A 135 -6.35 14.21 -2.17
N TRP A 136 -7.21 13.21 -2.02
CA TRP A 136 -6.87 11.79 -1.95
C TRP A 136 -6.58 11.19 -3.33
#